data_AF-A0A7K5TXH7-F1
#
_entry.id   AF-A0A7K5TXH7-F1
#
_cell.length_a   1.000
_cell.length_b   1.000
_cell.length_c   1.000
_cell.angle_alpha   90.00
_cell.angle_beta   90.00
_cell.angle_gamma   90.00
#
_symmetry.space_group_name_H-M   'P 1'
#
loop_
_entity.id
_entity.type
_entity.pdbx_description
1 polymer ?
#
loop_
_entity_poly.entity_id
_entity_poly.type
_entity_poly.pdbx_seq_one_letter_code
_entity_poly.pdbx_strand_id
1 'polypeptide(L)'
;LPVPPSSPSSPRSLVRWHIEVLAEGSFRHTPTLQLLLVTAGSLGTIGDGAFAGLALLEYLFIEDNEVGAIEPTALRGLRGLLFLSLANNRLETLPRGLFQGLETLSHLDLRGNPFRCDCRLRWLLSWLGTVPSSPEAFGRCRSPSPHQGTPLAHLDPRDFQCQRTELRLFQSLPFSSLGAESFTLGEHQGVALAQPFAGACALLEWDQLAGRFRAPTIINSESGGTLKPTLGGLILKTAMGGSKLGVPSVPHVPIALSPPSQRPHSPVTTTPMSPMFPKSPISKGGTSTVFRWGGRGFYPHQTLRAWHRDTHLEFLELGGRPALVVCSGARRPLVYRWSGGVFTPHTDIPHVPDVYAAKHFRLRGHVFLCLTRFLGDAKVMRWEGSMFREIQQVPARGSMIFQPLTLGGHRYVLLGNDFALSRVFRLGPEGHLEPTQELLVPTPRAFVPVTIGHRHFLVASSFKGATQIYRHVTVDLGA
;
A
#
# COMPACT_ATOMS: atom_id res chain seq x y z
N LEU A 1 -4.39 -29.30 44.51
CA LEU A 1 -4.30 -29.70 45.94
C LEU A 1 -5.71 -29.80 46.50
N PRO A 2 -6.12 -30.91 47.15
CA PRO A 2 -7.41 -30.95 47.84
C PRO A 2 -7.27 -30.19 49.16
N VAL A 3 -8.04 -29.12 49.31
CA VAL A 3 -8.08 -28.23 50.49
C VAL A 3 -9.38 -28.54 51.25
N PRO A 4 -9.38 -28.62 52.59
CA PRO A 4 -10.52 -29.10 53.36
C PRO A 4 -11.75 -28.17 53.22
N PRO A 5 -12.96 -28.68 53.49
CA PRO A 5 -14.19 -27.91 53.34
C PRO A 5 -14.28 -26.88 54.47
N SER A 6 -13.90 -25.64 54.18
CA SER A 6 -14.34 -24.49 54.98
C SER A 6 -15.64 -23.92 54.41
N SER A 7 -16.43 -23.34 55.32
CA SER A 7 -17.80 -22.83 55.18
C SER A 7 -18.17 -22.22 53.81
N PRO A 8 -19.45 -22.32 53.39
CA PRO A 8 -19.92 -21.93 52.05
C PRO A 8 -19.85 -20.43 51.71
N SER A 9 -19.29 -19.59 52.59
CA SER A 9 -19.24 -18.13 52.45
C SER A 9 -17.87 -17.51 52.81
N SER A 10 -16.81 -18.30 53.02
CA SER A 10 -15.50 -17.74 53.40
C SER A 10 -14.69 -17.26 52.19
N PRO A 11 -14.09 -16.04 52.24
CA PRO A 11 -13.17 -15.56 51.22
C PRO A 11 -12.00 -16.53 51.04
N ARG A 12 -11.67 -16.90 49.80
CA ARG A 12 -10.49 -17.73 49.54
C ARG A 12 -9.32 -16.84 49.14
N SER A 13 -8.22 -17.00 49.87
CA SER A 13 -6.96 -16.32 49.60
C SER A 13 -5.87 -17.36 49.29
N LEU A 14 -5.17 -17.16 48.19
CA LEU A 14 -3.94 -17.82 47.83
C LEU A 14 -2.78 -16.83 48.04
N VAL A 15 -2.12 -16.91 49.20
CA VAL A 15 -0.90 -16.15 49.53
C VAL A 15 0.36 -17.03 49.51
N ARG A 16 1.46 -16.58 48.86
CA ARG A 16 2.78 -17.27 48.78
C ARG A 16 2.76 -18.65 48.10
N TRP A 17 2.54 -18.65 46.79
CA TRP A 17 2.53 -19.86 45.95
C TRP A 17 3.47 -19.72 44.74
N HIS A 18 3.91 -20.84 44.20
CA HIS A 18 4.57 -20.92 42.90
C HIS A 18 3.73 -21.81 41.98
N ILE A 19 3.07 -21.19 41.00
CA ILE A 19 2.21 -21.85 40.03
C ILE A 19 2.62 -21.36 38.65
N GLU A 20 3.16 -22.23 37.82
CA GLU A 20 3.57 -21.84 36.47
C GLU A 20 2.37 -21.52 35.58
N VAL A 21 1.31 -22.35 35.65
CA VAL A 21 0.09 -22.18 34.85
C VAL A 21 -1.14 -22.43 35.70
N LEU A 22 -2.07 -21.46 35.70
CA LEU A 22 -3.41 -21.65 36.25
C LEU A 22 -4.31 -22.23 35.14
N ALA A 23 -4.56 -23.54 35.21
CA ALA A 23 -5.27 -24.30 34.18
C ALA A 23 -6.79 -24.09 34.22
N GLU A 24 -7.47 -24.49 33.14
CA GLU A 24 -8.92 -24.40 33.00
C GLU A 24 -9.66 -25.03 34.19
N GLY A 25 -10.59 -24.28 34.79
CA GLY A 25 -11.45 -24.80 35.84
C GLY A 25 -10.72 -25.18 37.13
N SER A 26 -9.60 -24.53 37.43
CA SER A 26 -8.81 -24.76 38.66
C SER A 26 -9.65 -24.61 39.95
N PHE A 27 -10.80 -23.95 39.88
CA PHE A 27 -11.72 -23.71 41.00
C PHE A 27 -13.10 -24.38 40.82
N ARG A 28 -13.23 -25.39 39.96
CA ARG A 28 -14.51 -26.08 39.68
C ARG A 28 -15.17 -26.69 40.93
N HIS A 29 -14.39 -27.05 41.94
CA HIS A 29 -14.90 -27.62 43.20
C HIS A 29 -15.39 -26.57 44.20
N THR A 30 -15.37 -25.29 43.83
CA THR A 30 -15.73 -24.17 44.71
C THR A 30 -16.66 -23.18 44.01
N PRO A 31 -17.82 -23.63 43.49
CA PRO A 31 -18.68 -22.80 42.65
C PRO A 31 -19.35 -21.64 43.38
N THR A 32 -19.37 -21.66 44.72
CA THR A 32 -20.01 -20.63 45.57
C THR A 32 -19.08 -19.47 45.94
N LEU A 33 -17.87 -19.41 45.36
CA LEU A 33 -16.93 -18.34 45.68
C LEU A 33 -17.44 -16.97 45.21
N GLN A 34 -17.41 -16.01 46.13
CA GLN A 34 -17.69 -14.60 45.86
C GLN A 34 -16.42 -13.75 45.83
N LEU A 35 -15.39 -14.11 46.60
CA LEU A 35 -14.11 -13.40 46.66
C LEU A 35 -12.95 -14.38 46.50
N LEU A 36 -12.05 -14.06 45.57
CA LEU A 36 -10.78 -14.75 45.35
C LEU A 36 -9.63 -13.74 45.34
N LEU A 37 -8.70 -13.91 46.28
CA LEU A 37 -7.44 -13.16 46.35
C LEU A 37 -6.27 -14.07 45.98
N VAL A 38 -5.44 -13.63 45.04
CA VAL A 38 -4.21 -14.30 44.59
C VAL A 38 -3.09 -13.28 44.66
N THR A 39 -2.18 -13.42 45.62
CA THR A 39 -1.15 -12.38 45.87
C THR A 39 0.16 -12.94 46.41
N ALA A 40 1.22 -12.15 46.26
CA ALA A 40 2.56 -12.41 46.79
C ALA A 40 3.11 -13.78 46.37
N GLY A 41 2.88 -14.15 45.10
CA GLY A 41 3.33 -15.41 44.50
C GLY A 41 3.94 -15.24 43.11
N SER A 42 4.43 -16.35 42.57
CA SER A 42 4.89 -16.43 41.18
C SER A 42 3.83 -17.21 40.40
N LEU A 43 3.06 -16.48 39.60
CA LEU A 43 2.05 -17.02 38.68
C LEU A 43 2.52 -16.73 37.26
N GLY A 44 2.87 -17.75 36.48
CA GLY A 44 3.42 -17.53 35.13
C GLY A 44 2.35 -17.11 34.13
N THR A 45 1.42 -18.03 33.85
CA THR A 45 0.35 -17.86 32.86
C THR A 45 -1.03 -18.16 33.45
N ILE A 46 -2.01 -17.32 33.14
CA ILE A 46 -3.43 -17.61 33.40
C ILE A 46 -4.03 -18.20 32.12
N GLY A 47 -4.30 -19.51 32.14
CA GLY A 47 -4.82 -20.24 30.99
C GLY A 47 -6.29 -19.92 30.68
N ASP A 48 -6.72 -20.31 29.49
CA ASP A 48 -8.11 -20.19 29.06
C ASP A 48 -9.08 -20.87 30.04
N GLY A 49 -10.17 -20.17 30.38
CA GLY A 49 -11.18 -20.66 31.31
C GLY A 49 -10.65 -21.01 32.70
N ALA A 50 -9.54 -20.42 33.16
CA ALA A 50 -8.96 -20.67 34.47
C ALA A 50 -9.97 -20.60 35.63
N PHE A 51 -10.92 -19.66 35.51
CA PHE A 51 -11.98 -19.42 36.50
C PHE A 51 -13.36 -19.97 36.08
N ALA A 52 -13.40 -20.89 35.11
CA ALA A 52 -14.64 -21.49 34.65
C ALA A 52 -15.37 -22.21 35.79
N GLY A 53 -16.68 -21.95 35.90
CA GLY A 53 -17.55 -22.47 36.96
C GLY A 53 -17.76 -21.52 38.14
N LEU A 54 -17.05 -20.39 38.20
CA LEU A 54 -17.20 -19.36 39.24
C LEU A 54 -18.21 -18.28 38.86
N ALA A 55 -19.46 -18.66 38.56
CA ALA A 55 -20.49 -17.73 38.09
C ALA A 55 -20.92 -16.69 39.17
N LEU A 56 -20.70 -17.00 40.44
CA LEU A 56 -21.05 -16.16 41.60
C LEU A 56 -19.88 -15.29 42.10
N LEU A 57 -18.73 -15.31 41.41
CA LEU A 57 -17.57 -14.54 41.82
C LEU A 57 -17.78 -13.06 41.53
N GLU A 58 -17.69 -12.24 42.58
CA GLU A 58 -17.88 -10.79 42.53
C GLU A 58 -16.54 -10.04 42.60
N TYR A 59 -15.56 -10.56 43.35
CA TYR A 59 -14.28 -9.91 43.60
C TYR A 59 -13.12 -10.84 43.24
N LEU A 60 -12.30 -10.41 42.27
CA LEU A 60 -11.09 -11.11 41.86
C LEU A 60 -9.89 -10.19 41.97
N PHE A 61 -9.00 -10.49 42.89
CA PHE A 61 -7.76 -9.75 43.10
C PHE A 61 -6.58 -10.65 42.71
N ILE A 62 -5.85 -10.28 41.67
CA ILE A 62 -4.60 -10.94 41.24
C ILE A 62 -3.51 -9.87 41.28
N GLU A 63 -3.00 -9.59 42.48
CA GLU A 63 -2.14 -8.44 42.76
C GLU A 63 -0.75 -8.87 43.22
N ASP A 64 0.27 -8.10 42.84
CA ASP A 64 1.65 -8.33 43.28
C ASP A 64 2.14 -9.76 42.97
N ASN A 65 1.88 -10.21 41.74
CA ASN A 65 2.40 -11.47 41.21
C ASN A 65 3.30 -11.21 39.98
N GLU A 66 4.08 -12.20 39.58
CA GLU A 66 4.93 -12.12 38.38
C GLU A 66 4.22 -12.59 37.11
N VAL A 67 2.94 -12.25 36.91
CA VAL A 67 2.16 -12.70 35.75
C VAL A 67 2.77 -12.20 34.44
N GLY A 68 3.25 -13.15 33.63
CA GLY A 68 3.85 -12.89 32.33
C GLY A 68 2.83 -12.90 31.19
N ALA A 69 1.81 -13.76 31.25
CA ALA A 69 0.79 -13.86 30.22
C ALA A 69 -0.59 -14.22 30.77
N ILE A 70 -1.63 -13.74 30.08
CA ILE A 70 -3.02 -14.10 30.30
C ILE A 70 -3.58 -14.51 28.94
N GLU A 71 -4.28 -15.65 28.87
CA GLU A 71 -4.89 -16.13 27.64
C GLU A 71 -6.21 -15.40 27.33
N PRO A 72 -6.61 -15.28 26.04
CA PRO A 72 -7.76 -14.46 25.61
C PRO A 72 -9.09 -14.78 26.29
N THR A 73 -9.31 -16.02 26.72
CA THR A 73 -10.56 -16.45 27.37
C THR A 73 -10.37 -16.85 28.84
N ALA A 74 -9.29 -16.39 29.47
CA ALA A 74 -8.98 -16.69 30.86
C ALA A 74 -10.11 -16.34 31.85
N LEU A 75 -10.79 -15.21 31.65
CA LEU A 75 -11.88 -14.71 32.51
C LEU A 75 -13.28 -15.16 32.04
N ARG A 76 -13.35 -16.10 31.09
CA ARG A 76 -14.63 -16.54 30.52
C ARG A 76 -15.53 -17.14 31.59
N GLY A 77 -16.77 -16.66 31.65
CA GLY A 77 -17.82 -17.20 32.52
C GLY A 77 -17.98 -16.46 33.86
N LEU A 78 -17.15 -15.47 34.15
CA LEU A 78 -17.25 -14.60 35.33
C LEU A 78 -18.34 -13.53 35.16
N ARG A 79 -19.60 -13.96 35.00
CA ARG A 79 -20.74 -13.09 34.65
C ARG A 79 -21.18 -12.15 35.79
N GLY A 80 -20.84 -12.48 37.04
CA GLY A 80 -21.17 -11.68 38.22
C GLY A 80 -20.02 -10.82 38.74
N LEU A 81 -18.90 -10.73 38.01
CA LEU A 81 -17.71 -10.03 38.49
C LEU A 81 -17.96 -8.52 38.58
N LEU A 82 -17.77 -7.95 39.77
CA LEU A 82 -17.93 -6.53 40.06
C LEU A 82 -16.58 -5.81 40.13
N PHE A 83 -15.57 -6.47 40.70
CA PHE A 83 -14.24 -5.92 40.93
C PHE A 83 -13.16 -6.86 40.39
N LEU A 84 -12.32 -6.33 39.50
CA LEU A 84 -11.14 -7.02 38.99
C LEU A 84 -9.90 -6.18 39.26
N SER A 85 -8.92 -6.76 39.96
CA SER A 85 -7.58 -6.19 40.06
C SER A 85 -6.54 -7.11 39.44
N LEU A 86 -5.74 -6.55 38.53
CA LEU A 86 -4.52 -7.13 37.97
C LEU A 86 -3.31 -6.24 38.33
N ALA A 87 -3.40 -5.47 39.41
CA ALA A 87 -2.39 -4.49 39.78
C ALA A 87 -1.02 -5.12 40.10
N ASN A 88 0.05 -4.36 39.83
CA ASN A 88 1.44 -4.71 40.16
C ASN A 88 1.88 -6.09 39.64
N ASN A 89 1.49 -6.42 38.41
CA ASN A 89 2.02 -7.58 37.68
C ASN A 89 3.08 -7.15 36.64
N ARG A 90 3.49 -8.06 35.77
CA ARG A 90 4.45 -7.81 34.68
C ARG A 90 3.79 -7.75 33.30
N LEU A 91 2.53 -7.32 33.24
CA LEU A 91 1.75 -7.31 32.01
C LEU A 91 2.21 -6.17 31.08
N GLU A 92 2.85 -6.52 29.97
CA GLU A 92 3.16 -5.56 28.91
C GLU A 92 1.95 -5.27 28.01
N THR A 93 0.99 -6.20 27.95
CA THR A 93 -0.24 -6.07 27.17
C THR A 93 -1.33 -6.98 27.75
N LEU A 94 -2.55 -6.84 27.26
CA LEU A 94 -3.67 -7.74 27.55
C LEU A 94 -4.24 -8.28 26.24
N PRO A 95 -4.56 -9.58 26.15
CA PRO A 95 -5.09 -10.16 24.93
C PRO A 95 -6.47 -9.58 24.60
N ARG A 96 -6.71 -9.37 23.31
CA ARG A 96 -8.01 -8.88 22.83
C ARG A 96 -9.11 -9.87 23.21
N GLY A 97 -10.19 -9.35 23.79
CA GLY A 97 -11.33 -10.17 24.20
C GLY A 97 -11.27 -10.65 25.65
N LEU A 98 -10.22 -10.36 26.42
CA LEU A 98 -10.10 -10.79 27.82
C LEU A 98 -11.32 -10.41 28.68
N PHE A 99 -11.88 -9.24 28.46
CA PHE A 99 -13.01 -8.71 29.22
C PHE A 99 -14.38 -9.00 28.57
N GLN A 100 -14.41 -9.84 27.54
CA GLN A 100 -15.65 -10.20 26.86
C GLN A 100 -16.57 -10.99 27.81
N GLY A 101 -17.80 -10.49 28.01
CA GLY A 101 -18.80 -11.12 28.88
C GLY A 101 -18.72 -10.75 30.36
N LEU A 102 -17.85 -9.80 30.74
CA LEU A 102 -17.81 -9.21 32.09
C LEU A 102 -18.81 -8.05 32.21
N GLU A 103 -20.10 -8.34 32.06
CA GLU A 103 -21.16 -7.32 31.92
C GLU A 103 -21.42 -6.51 33.20
N THR A 104 -21.10 -7.08 34.38
CA THR A 104 -21.33 -6.46 35.69
C THR A 104 -20.13 -5.69 36.23
N LEU A 105 -19.00 -5.69 35.50
CA LEU A 105 -17.75 -5.14 35.99
C LEU A 105 -17.86 -3.63 36.18
N SER A 106 -17.60 -3.16 37.40
CA SER A 106 -17.70 -1.74 37.76
C SER A 106 -16.33 -1.15 38.11
N HIS A 107 -15.42 -1.99 38.59
CA HIS A 107 -14.09 -1.59 39.06
C HIS A 107 -13.01 -2.43 38.41
N LEU A 108 -12.05 -1.76 37.77
CA LEU A 108 -10.86 -2.35 37.21
C LEU A 108 -9.61 -1.64 37.73
N ASP A 109 -8.66 -2.40 38.25
CA ASP A 109 -7.32 -1.91 38.62
C ASP A 109 -6.23 -2.64 37.81
N LEU A 110 -5.47 -1.87 37.04
CA LEU A 110 -4.35 -2.29 36.18
C LEU A 110 -3.05 -1.57 36.54
N ARG A 111 -2.99 -0.79 37.63
CA ARG A 111 -1.81 0.01 37.99
C ARG A 111 -0.59 -0.86 38.20
N GLY A 112 0.60 -0.27 38.08
CA GLY A 112 1.87 -0.98 38.33
C GLY A 112 2.29 -1.97 37.24
N ASN A 113 1.55 -2.10 36.14
CA ASN A 113 1.94 -2.93 34.99
C ASN A 113 2.79 -2.15 33.96
N PRO A 114 3.80 -2.76 33.33
CA PRO A 114 4.68 -2.13 32.36
C PRO A 114 4.08 -2.07 30.94
N PHE A 115 2.90 -1.48 30.77
CA PHE A 115 2.17 -1.51 29.49
C PHE A 115 2.97 -0.92 28.32
N ARG A 116 3.00 -1.66 27.21
CA ARG A 116 3.47 -1.22 25.91
C ARG A 116 2.28 -0.71 25.10
N CYS A 117 2.17 0.62 25.04
CA CYS A 117 1.12 1.34 24.34
C CYS A 117 1.42 1.38 22.84
N ASP A 118 1.20 0.24 22.19
CA ASP A 118 1.19 0.08 20.74
C ASP A 118 -0.18 -0.41 20.25
N CYS A 119 -0.25 -0.83 19.00
CA CYS A 119 -1.49 -1.27 18.39
C CYS A 119 -2.18 -2.46 19.06
N ARG A 120 -1.43 -3.31 19.76
CA ARG A 120 -1.99 -4.45 20.49
C ARG A 120 -2.79 -4.00 21.71
N LEU A 121 -2.48 -2.83 22.27
CA LEU A 121 -3.20 -2.27 23.43
C LEU A 121 -4.38 -1.37 23.02
N ARG A 122 -4.54 -1.04 21.73
CA ARG A 122 -5.59 -0.13 21.25
C ARG A 122 -7.00 -0.56 21.62
N TRP A 123 -7.26 -1.88 21.63
CA TRP A 123 -8.57 -2.41 22.01
C TRP A 123 -8.90 -2.10 23.47
N LEU A 124 -7.89 -2.19 24.36
CA LEU A 124 -8.05 -1.91 25.79
C LEU A 124 -8.40 -0.44 25.98
N LEU A 125 -7.67 0.47 25.34
CA LEU A 125 -7.97 1.91 25.39
C LEU A 125 -9.40 2.22 24.94
N SER A 126 -9.89 1.51 23.92
CA SER A 126 -11.27 1.66 23.44
C SER A 126 -12.29 1.12 24.45
N TRP A 127 -11.95 0.02 25.13
CA TRP A 127 -12.81 -0.61 26.13
C TRP A 127 -12.84 0.17 27.44
N LEU A 128 -11.72 0.77 27.88
CA LEU A 128 -11.64 1.55 29.13
C LEU A 128 -12.65 2.70 29.19
N GLY A 129 -13.02 3.29 28.05
CA GLY A 129 -14.07 4.31 27.97
C GLY A 129 -15.50 3.80 28.25
N THR A 130 -15.68 2.48 28.36
CA THR A 130 -16.98 1.83 28.60
C THR A 130 -17.21 1.43 30.05
N VAL A 131 -16.16 1.34 30.87
CA VAL A 131 -16.24 0.89 32.26
C VAL A 131 -16.27 2.09 33.22
N PRO A 132 -17.15 2.12 34.24
CA PRO A 132 -17.27 3.23 35.18
C PRO A 132 -16.22 3.17 36.31
N SER A 133 -14.94 2.99 35.95
CA SER A 133 -13.83 2.90 36.89
C SER A 133 -12.99 4.18 36.94
N SER A 134 -12.26 4.38 38.05
CA SER A 134 -11.38 5.55 38.22
C SER A 134 -10.24 5.54 37.18
N PRO A 135 -10.00 6.64 36.45
CA PRO A 135 -8.89 6.76 35.48
C PRO A 135 -7.51 6.46 36.07
N GLU A 136 -7.32 6.72 37.36
CA GLU A 136 -6.04 6.51 38.05
C GLU A 136 -5.71 5.03 38.22
N ALA A 137 -6.72 4.16 38.22
CA ALA A 137 -6.58 2.72 38.37
C ALA A 137 -6.10 2.03 37.08
N PHE A 138 -6.16 2.67 35.92
CA PHE A 138 -5.78 2.03 34.64
C PHE A 138 -4.25 1.95 34.43
N GLY A 139 -3.47 2.70 35.21
CA GLY A 139 -2.02 2.73 35.05
C GLY A 139 -1.54 3.63 33.91
N ARG A 140 -0.28 3.44 33.51
CA ARG A 140 0.46 4.32 32.59
C ARG A 140 1.26 3.49 31.59
N CYS A 141 1.56 4.07 30.44
CA CYS A 141 2.47 3.45 29.48
C CYS A 141 3.90 3.42 30.01
N ARG A 142 4.57 2.29 29.83
CA ARG A 142 6.02 2.14 30.00
C ARG A 142 6.78 2.37 28.70
N SER A 143 6.17 2.05 27.56
CA SER A 143 6.75 2.18 26.22
C SER A 143 5.61 2.33 25.18
N PRO A 144 5.89 2.74 23.93
CA PRO A 144 7.15 3.29 23.40
C PRO A 144 7.42 4.72 23.92
N SER A 145 8.62 5.26 23.66
CA SER A 145 9.06 6.57 24.16
C SER A 145 8.08 7.74 23.95
N PRO A 146 7.34 7.86 22.82
CA PRO A 146 6.35 8.93 22.64
C PRO A 146 5.20 8.91 23.66
N HIS A 147 4.89 7.75 24.23
CA HIS A 147 3.79 7.58 25.18
C HIS A 147 4.27 7.29 26.61
N GLN A 148 5.56 7.10 26.83
CA GLN A 148 6.13 6.73 28.13
C GLN A 148 5.68 7.69 29.24
N GLY A 149 5.13 7.14 30.33
CA GLY A 149 4.62 7.88 31.48
C GLY A 149 3.20 8.42 31.32
N THR A 150 2.61 8.38 30.12
CA THR A 150 1.25 8.86 29.85
C THR A 150 0.21 7.90 30.48
N PRO A 151 -0.78 8.40 31.26
CA PRO A 151 -1.89 7.59 31.75
C PRO A 151 -2.68 6.95 30.60
N LEU A 152 -3.09 5.69 30.75
CA LEU A 152 -3.89 5.02 29.71
C LEU A 152 -5.20 5.75 29.42
N ALA A 153 -5.81 6.35 30.46
CA ALA A 153 -7.03 7.13 30.34
C ALA A 153 -6.92 8.38 29.45
N HIS A 154 -5.71 8.89 29.22
CA HIS A 154 -5.46 10.10 28.44
C HIS A 154 -5.12 9.83 26.97
N LEU A 155 -5.05 8.56 26.56
CA LEU A 155 -4.72 8.20 25.19
C LEU A 155 -6.00 8.03 24.38
N ASP A 156 -6.07 8.68 23.22
CA ASP A 156 -7.15 8.44 22.26
C ASP A 156 -6.79 7.21 21.41
N PRO A 157 -7.62 6.15 21.37
CA PRO A 157 -7.45 5.01 20.47
C PRO A 157 -7.32 5.39 18.99
N ARG A 158 -7.76 6.59 18.58
CA ARG A 158 -7.69 7.09 17.20
C ARG A 158 -6.30 7.58 16.81
N ASP A 159 -5.45 7.93 17.78
CA ASP A 159 -4.07 8.37 17.52
C ASP A 159 -3.16 7.21 17.07
N PHE A 160 -3.59 5.97 17.31
CA PHE A 160 -2.86 4.77 16.94
C PHE A 160 -3.15 4.35 15.49
N GLN A 161 -2.17 4.59 14.59
CA GLN A 161 -2.23 4.13 13.20
C GLN A 161 -1.92 2.64 13.08
N CYS A 162 -2.94 1.81 13.34
CA CYS A 162 -2.78 0.35 13.41
C CYS A 162 -3.07 -0.41 12.12
N GLN A 163 -3.30 0.31 11.03
CA GLN A 163 -3.44 -0.29 9.71
C GLN A 163 -2.24 0.08 8.87
N ARG A 164 -1.53 -0.93 8.38
CA ARG A 164 -0.43 -0.75 7.44
C ARG A 164 -0.77 -1.44 6.14
N THR A 165 -0.58 -0.75 5.03
CA THR A 165 -0.67 -1.35 3.70
C THR A 165 0.65 -1.97 3.30
N GLU A 166 0.61 -3.13 2.66
CA GLU A 166 1.78 -3.85 2.16
C GLU A 166 1.50 -4.42 0.76
N LEU A 167 2.54 -4.49 -0.07
CA LEU A 167 2.54 -5.22 -1.34
C LEU A 167 3.14 -6.62 -1.13
N ARG A 168 2.30 -7.65 -1.14
CA ARG A 168 2.77 -9.05 -1.01
C ARG A 168 2.86 -9.70 -2.38
N LEU A 169 3.94 -10.45 -2.63
CA LEU A 169 4.06 -11.20 -3.87
C LEU A 169 2.85 -12.14 -4.00
N PHE A 170 2.12 -12.01 -5.11
CA PHE A 170 0.90 -12.75 -5.38
C PHE A 170 1.13 -13.82 -6.45
N GLN A 171 1.81 -13.44 -7.54
CA GLN A 171 2.07 -14.34 -8.65
C GLN A 171 3.38 -13.95 -9.35
N SER A 172 4.11 -14.96 -9.81
CA SER A 172 5.28 -14.80 -10.68
C SER A 172 4.94 -15.35 -12.05
N LEU A 173 5.04 -14.52 -13.09
CA LEU A 173 4.79 -14.92 -14.48
C LEU A 173 6.08 -15.45 -15.09
N PRO A 174 6.05 -16.59 -15.81
CA PRO A 174 7.25 -17.29 -16.27
C PRO A 174 7.91 -16.64 -17.49
N PHE A 175 7.83 -15.32 -17.63
CA PHE A 175 8.39 -14.58 -18.74
C PHE A 175 8.81 -13.16 -18.35
N SER A 176 9.82 -12.67 -19.07
CA SER A 176 10.29 -11.28 -19.01
C SER A 176 9.33 -10.34 -19.72
N SER A 177 9.24 -9.10 -19.25
CA SER A 177 8.52 -8.02 -19.94
C SER A 177 9.23 -6.68 -19.78
N LEU A 178 9.13 -5.83 -20.81
CA LEU A 178 9.73 -4.51 -20.84
C LEU A 178 8.69 -3.45 -20.47
N GLY A 179 7.79 -3.14 -21.41
CA GLY A 179 6.67 -2.24 -21.19
C GLY A 179 5.47 -2.96 -20.60
N ALA A 180 4.76 -2.28 -19.70
CA ALA A 180 3.49 -2.73 -19.17
C ALA A 180 2.53 -1.54 -19.14
N GLU A 181 1.30 -1.71 -19.64
CA GLU A 181 0.26 -0.67 -19.60
C GLU A 181 -1.10 -1.30 -19.28
N SER A 182 -1.88 -0.65 -18.43
CA SER A 182 -3.26 -1.08 -18.16
C SER A 182 -4.17 -0.74 -19.33
N PHE A 183 -5.16 -1.59 -19.59
CA PHE A 183 -6.19 -1.33 -20.59
C PHE A 183 -7.57 -1.66 -20.06
N THR A 184 -8.57 -1.05 -20.69
CA THR A 184 -9.99 -1.35 -20.49
C THR A 184 -10.63 -1.39 -21.86
N LEU A 185 -11.15 -2.55 -22.25
CA LEU A 185 -11.81 -2.79 -23.53
C LEU A 185 -13.20 -3.38 -23.26
N GLY A 186 -14.22 -2.54 -23.33
CA GLY A 186 -15.56 -2.91 -22.83
C GLY A 186 -15.49 -3.25 -21.34
N GLU A 187 -15.99 -4.43 -20.97
CA GLU A 187 -15.93 -4.96 -19.60
C GLU A 187 -14.58 -5.63 -19.25
N HIS A 188 -13.68 -5.80 -20.22
CA HIS A 188 -12.40 -6.47 -20.01
C HIS A 188 -11.34 -5.48 -19.54
N GLN A 189 -10.85 -5.69 -18.32
CA GLN A 189 -9.73 -4.95 -17.73
C GLN A 189 -8.52 -5.85 -17.59
N GLY A 190 -7.35 -5.32 -17.92
CA GLY A 190 -6.13 -6.11 -17.93
C GLY A 190 -4.86 -5.27 -18.05
N VAL A 191 -3.74 -5.96 -18.28
CA VAL A 191 -2.43 -5.34 -18.52
C VAL A 191 -1.81 -5.90 -19.79
N ALA A 192 -1.48 -5.03 -20.73
CA ALA A 192 -0.69 -5.40 -21.89
C ALA A 192 0.79 -5.42 -21.50
N LEU A 193 1.46 -6.55 -21.73
CA LEU A 193 2.86 -6.77 -21.41
C LEU A 193 3.66 -6.98 -22.70
N ALA A 194 4.65 -6.13 -22.94
CA ALA A 194 5.57 -6.26 -24.05
C ALA A 194 6.68 -7.27 -23.72
N GLN A 195 6.80 -8.33 -24.49
CA GLN A 195 7.82 -9.38 -24.32
C GLN A 195 8.93 -9.20 -25.37
N PRO A 196 10.05 -8.54 -25.02
CA PRO A 196 11.05 -8.15 -26.01
C PRO A 196 11.72 -9.36 -26.68
N PHE A 197 12.02 -10.42 -25.93
CA PHE A 197 12.72 -11.60 -26.47
C PHE A 197 11.81 -12.57 -27.23
N ALA A 198 10.52 -12.59 -26.91
CA ALA A 198 9.55 -13.41 -27.62
C ALA A 198 9.02 -12.73 -28.89
N GLY A 199 9.29 -11.42 -29.07
CA GLY A 199 8.67 -10.66 -30.15
C GLY A 199 7.15 -10.68 -30.03
N ALA A 200 6.61 -10.52 -28.82
CA ALA A 200 5.18 -10.69 -28.60
C ALA A 200 4.64 -9.70 -27.57
N CYS A 201 3.33 -9.57 -27.52
CA CYS A 201 2.62 -8.91 -26.45
C CYS A 201 1.61 -9.87 -25.82
N ALA A 202 1.74 -10.05 -24.51
CA ALA A 202 0.79 -10.81 -23.71
C ALA A 202 -0.27 -9.87 -23.15
N LEU A 203 -1.55 -10.16 -23.36
CA LEU A 203 -2.65 -9.49 -22.68
C LEU A 203 -2.96 -10.25 -21.40
N LEU A 204 -2.60 -9.66 -20.27
CA LEU A 204 -2.84 -10.22 -18.95
C LEU A 204 -4.27 -9.90 -18.50
N GLU A 205 -5.03 -10.94 -18.21
CA GLU A 205 -6.44 -10.89 -17.82
C GLU A 205 -6.67 -11.63 -16.51
N TRP A 206 -7.71 -11.20 -15.78
CA TRP A 206 -8.09 -11.83 -14.53
C TRP A 206 -9.03 -13.02 -14.76
N ASP A 207 -8.61 -14.21 -14.35
CA ASP A 207 -9.46 -15.41 -14.33
C ASP A 207 -10.25 -15.45 -13.02
N GLN A 208 -11.56 -15.22 -13.10
CA GLN A 208 -12.46 -15.22 -11.94
C GLN A 208 -12.55 -16.59 -11.26
N LEU A 209 -12.50 -17.69 -12.02
CA LEU A 209 -12.67 -19.05 -11.51
C LEU A 209 -11.41 -19.52 -10.79
N ALA A 210 -10.24 -19.30 -11.38
CA ALA A 210 -8.97 -19.70 -10.77
C ALA A 210 -8.40 -18.68 -9.79
N GLY A 211 -8.99 -17.48 -9.72
CA GLY A 211 -8.55 -16.40 -8.84
C GLY A 211 -7.11 -15.96 -9.08
N ARG A 212 -6.64 -15.94 -10.35
CA ARG A 212 -5.27 -15.61 -10.74
C ARG A 212 -5.22 -14.87 -12.07
N PHE A 213 -4.09 -14.26 -12.39
CA PHE A 213 -3.88 -13.66 -13.71
C PHE A 213 -3.43 -14.71 -14.72
N ARG A 214 -3.96 -14.62 -15.95
CA ARG A 214 -3.52 -15.43 -17.10
C ARG A 214 -3.25 -14.53 -18.29
N ALA A 215 -2.46 -15.01 -19.24
CA ALA A 215 -2.23 -14.34 -20.52
C ALA A 215 -2.78 -15.20 -21.67
N PRO A 216 -4.11 -15.27 -21.87
CA PRO A 216 -4.71 -16.13 -22.88
C PRO A 216 -4.45 -15.63 -24.31
N THR A 217 -4.29 -14.32 -24.47
CA THR A 217 -4.07 -13.69 -25.78
C THR A 217 -2.62 -13.23 -25.90
N ILE A 218 -1.95 -13.71 -26.95
CA ILE A 218 -0.60 -13.31 -27.34
C ILE A 218 -0.66 -12.71 -28.75
N ILE A 219 -0.22 -11.46 -28.88
CA ILE A 219 -0.13 -10.75 -30.15
C ILE A 219 1.33 -10.79 -30.60
N ASN A 220 1.63 -11.57 -31.63
CA ASN A 220 2.98 -11.68 -32.17
C ASN A 220 3.36 -10.43 -32.97
N SER A 221 4.63 -10.03 -32.87
CA SER A 221 5.21 -8.87 -33.53
C SER A 221 6.69 -9.17 -33.83
N GLU A 222 7.06 -9.11 -35.11
CA GLU A 222 8.38 -9.48 -35.65
C GLU A 222 9.61 -8.87 -34.94
N SER A 223 9.46 -7.82 -34.14
CA SER A 223 10.60 -7.12 -33.51
C SER A 223 10.35 -6.56 -32.10
N GLY A 224 9.47 -7.18 -31.30
CA GLY A 224 9.35 -6.89 -29.85
C GLY A 224 9.07 -5.43 -29.53
N GLY A 225 7.81 -5.00 -29.65
CA GLY A 225 7.42 -3.59 -29.50
C GLY A 225 6.87 -3.20 -28.12
N THR A 226 6.80 -1.89 -27.87
CA THR A 226 6.05 -1.27 -26.75
C THR A 226 4.60 -1.06 -27.19
N LEU A 227 3.62 -1.53 -26.40
CA LEU A 227 2.21 -1.25 -26.65
C LEU A 227 1.73 -0.03 -25.87
N LYS A 228 0.85 0.74 -26.51
CA LYS A 228 0.04 1.78 -25.88
C LYS A 228 -1.45 1.59 -26.20
N PRO A 229 -2.35 1.38 -25.23
CA PRO A 229 -3.79 1.42 -25.47
C PRO A 229 -4.25 2.83 -25.79
N THR A 230 -5.20 2.95 -26.71
CA THR A 230 -5.88 4.19 -27.09
C THR A 230 -7.40 3.98 -27.06
N LEU A 231 -8.18 5.07 -26.99
CA LEU A 231 -9.63 5.00 -27.25
C LEU A 231 -9.85 4.40 -28.66
N GLY A 232 -10.27 3.13 -28.71
CA GLY A 232 -10.55 2.41 -29.97
C GLY A 232 -9.49 1.40 -30.43
N GLY A 233 -8.44 1.08 -29.66
CA GLY A 233 -7.48 0.02 -30.04
C GLY A 233 -6.14 0.02 -29.30
N LEU A 234 -5.18 -0.78 -29.78
CA LEU A 234 -3.80 -0.85 -29.26
C LEU A 234 -2.81 -0.34 -30.33
N ILE A 235 -1.90 0.56 -29.94
CA ILE A 235 -0.77 0.99 -30.78
C ILE A 235 0.43 0.12 -30.43
N LEU A 236 1.01 -0.58 -31.41
CA LEU A 236 2.22 -1.39 -31.22
C LEU A 236 3.42 -0.69 -31.85
N LYS A 237 4.40 -0.29 -31.02
CA LYS A 237 5.63 0.40 -31.44
C LYS A 237 6.79 -0.57 -31.41
N THR A 238 7.21 -1.06 -32.57
CA THR A 238 8.37 -1.96 -32.67
C THR A 238 9.71 -1.23 -32.75
N ALA A 239 10.79 -1.89 -32.32
CA ALA A 239 12.15 -1.34 -32.34
C ALA A 239 12.78 -1.35 -33.74
N MET A 240 12.38 -2.29 -34.61
CA MET A 240 12.83 -2.39 -36.00
C MET A 240 11.64 -2.64 -36.93
N GLY A 241 11.37 -1.73 -37.88
CA GLY A 241 10.30 -1.91 -38.89
C GLY A 241 9.12 -0.91 -38.85
N GLY A 242 9.16 0.11 -37.99
CA GLY A 242 8.12 1.15 -37.92
C GLY A 242 6.94 0.80 -36.99
N SER A 243 6.15 1.80 -36.59
CA SER A 243 4.97 1.58 -35.74
C SER A 243 3.82 1.00 -36.55
N LYS A 244 3.25 -0.13 -36.11
CA LYS A 244 2.06 -0.74 -36.71
C LYS A 244 0.86 -0.55 -35.76
N LEU A 245 -0.28 -0.09 -36.27
CA LEU A 245 -1.54 -0.04 -35.50
C LEU A 245 -2.13 -1.46 -35.50
N GLY A 246 -2.32 -2.05 -34.33
CA GLY A 246 -2.85 -3.41 -34.20
C GLY A 246 -4.15 -3.37 -33.41
N VAL A 247 -5.28 -3.55 -34.08
CA VAL A 247 -6.54 -3.84 -33.39
C VAL A 247 -6.61 -5.36 -33.17
N PRO A 248 -6.84 -5.85 -31.95
CA PRO A 248 -7.10 -7.27 -31.75
C PRO A 248 -8.49 -7.57 -32.31
N SER A 249 -8.57 -8.09 -33.54
CA SER A 249 -9.77 -8.72 -34.07
C SER A 249 -9.53 -10.22 -34.18
N VAL A 250 -10.32 -10.98 -33.41
CA VAL A 250 -10.76 -12.35 -33.70
C VAL A 250 -11.08 -12.48 -35.21
N PRO A 251 -10.76 -13.60 -35.88
CA PRO A 251 -10.29 -13.58 -37.26
C PRO A 251 -11.34 -13.10 -38.28
N HIS A 252 -10.86 -12.27 -39.21
CA HIS A 252 -11.39 -12.05 -40.56
C HIS A 252 -12.79 -11.41 -40.69
N VAL A 253 -12.93 -10.11 -40.37
CA VAL A 253 -13.87 -9.20 -41.07
C VAL A 253 -13.38 -7.74 -40.97
N PRO A 254 -13.32 -6.95 -42.06
CA PRO A 254 -13.07 -5.51 -41.97
C PRO A 254 -14.37 -4.79 -41.58
N ILE A 255 -14.39 -4.07 -40.45
CA ILE A 255 -15.57 -3.31 -40.04
C ILE A 255 -15.23 -1.82 -39.80
N ALA A 256 -16.02 -0.98 -40.45
CA ALA A 256 -15.97 0.48 -40.43
C ALA A 256 -16.44 1.09 -39.10
N LEU A 257 -15.84 2.23 -38.74
CA LEU A 257 -16.13 3.02 -37.55
C LEU A 257 -17.47 3.77 -37.69
N SER A 258 -18.33 3.68 -36.67
CA SER A 258 -19.52 4.55 -36.48
C SER A 258 -19.32 5.44 -35.23
N PRO A 259 -19.84 6.69 -35.20
CA PRO A 259 -19.64 7.64 -34.10
C PRO A 259 -20.56 7.36 -32.88
N PRO A 260 -20.28 7.93 -31.68
CA PRO A 260 -20.92 7.52 -30.44
C PRO A 260 -22.35 8.07 -30.30
N SER A 261 -23.28 7.17 -29.97
CA SER A 261 -24.63 7.49 -29.48
C SER A 261 -24.62 7.65 -27.95
N GLN A 262 -25.08 8.84 -27.50
CA GLN A 262 -25.79 9.24 -26.26
C GLN A 262 -26.16 8.11 -25.25
N ARG A 263 -26.18 8.20 -23.91
CA ARG A 263 -26.13 9.22 -22.79
C ARG A 263 -26.32 8.39 -21.47
N PRO A 264 -26.51 8.93 -20.22
CA PRO A 264 -26.02 10.12 -19.52
C PRO A 264 -25.46 9.77 -18.09
N HIS A 265 -25.00 10.78 -17.34
CA HIS A 265 -24.55 10.75 -15.93
C HIS A 265 -23.07 10.42 -15.64
N SER A 266 -22.19 11.35 -16.00
CA SER A 266 -21.17 11.92 -15.10
C SER A 266 -20.46 13.09 -15.83
N PRO A 267 -20.14 14.20 -15.15
CA PRO A 267 -19.60 15.39 -15.80
C PRO A 267 -18.15 15.16 -16.23
N VAL A 268 -17.94 14.84 -17.50
CA VAL A 268 -16.63 14.90 -18.15
C VAL A 268 -16.46 16.32 -18.67
N THR A 269 -15.58 17.09 -18.06
CA THR A 269 -15.11 18.37 -18.59
C THR A 269 -14.27 18.07 -19.84
N THR A 270 -14.93 17.99 -20.99
CA THR A 270 -14.32 17.94 -22.31
C THR A 270 -13.85 19.34 -22.68
N THR A 271 -12.56 19.63 -22.45
CA THR A 271 -11.89 20.67 -23.25
C THR A 271 -11.72 20.13 -24.68
N PRO A 272 -12.06 20.90 -25.72
CA PRO A 272 -12.05 20.41 -27.10
C PRO A 272 -10.61 20.46 -27.63
N MET A 273 -9.85 19.38 -27.49
CA MET A 273 -8.61 19.20 -28.26
C MET A 273 -8.49 17.74 -28.72
N SER A 274 -8.31 17.57 -30.04
CA SER A 274 -8.08 16.27 -30.69
C SER A 274 -6.94 15.51 -29.99
N PRO A 275 -6.99 14.17 -29.89
CA PRO A 275 -5.94 13.41 -29.21
C PRO A 275 -4.62 13.51 -30.01
N MET A 276 -3.58 14.03 -29.36
CA MET A 276 -2.22 14.16 -29.89
C MET A 276 -1.27 13.22 -29.13
N PHE A 277 -0.40 12.50 -29.86
CA PHE A 277 0.49 11.50 -29.27
C PHE A 277 1.97 11.79 -29.59
N PRO A 278 2.83 12.01 -28.58
CA PRO A 278 4.27 12.12 -28.77
C PRO A 278 4.97 10.75 -28.85
N LYS A 279 5.96 10.60 -29.76
CA LYS A 279 6.79 9.39 -29.92
C LYS A 279 8.30 9.71 -29.77
N SER A 280 9.02 8.96 -28.91
CA SER A 280 10.49 9.01 -28.77
C SER A 280 11.24 8.17 -29.82
N PRO A 281 12.30 8.69 -30.47
CA PRO A 281 13.27 7.94 -31.25
C PRO A 281 14.52 7.60 -30.41
N ILE A 282 15.09 6.41 -30.61
CA ILE A 282 16.28 5.96 -29.85
C ILE A 282 17.56 6.00 -30.71
N SER A 283 17.51 6.45 -31.97
CA SER A 283 18.69 6.54 -32.87
C SER A 283 19.14 7.99 -33.12
N LYS A 284 20.44 8.21 -33.37
CA LYS A 284 21.03 9.53 -33.70
C LYS A 284 20.43 10.18 -34.96
N GLY A 285 19.78 9.40 -35.83
CA GLY A 285 19.11 9.88 -37.04
C GLY A 285 17.59 10.00 -36.94
N GLY A 286 16.98 9.62 -35.80
CA GLY A 286 15.54 9.70 -35.60
C GLY A 286 15.12 10.97 -34.87
N THR A 287 14.04 11.60 -35.31
CA THR A 287 13.48 12.81 -34.69
C THR A 287 12.18 12.52 -33.94
N SER A 288 12.03 13.10 -32.74
CA SER A 288 10.79 12.95 -31.96
C SER A 288 9.65 13.63 -32.69
N THR A 289 8.58 12.89 -32.97
CA THR A 289 7.46 13.41 -33.77
C THR A 289 6.16 13.27 -33.00
N VAL A 290 5.40 14.37 -32.94
CA VAL A 290 4.04 14.45 -32.43
C VAL A 290 3.10 14.13 -33.58
N PHE A 291 2.16 13.23 -33.34
CA PHE A 291 1.12 12.86 -34.29
C PHE A 291 -0.24 13.39 -33.84
N ARG A 292 -1.10 13.71 -34.81
CA ARG A 292 -2.48 14.14 -34.58
C ARG A 292 -3.45 13.14 -35.20
N TRP A 293 -4.53 12.85 -34.47
CA TRP A 293 -5.64 12.06 -34.99
C TRP A 293 -6.44 12.84 -36.03
N GLY A 294 -6.55 12.31 -37.24
CA GLY A 294 -7.29 12.88 -38.37
C GLY A 294 -8.62 12.19 -38.66
N GLY A 295 -9.19 11.44 -37.71
CA GLY A 295 -10.47 10.72 -37.89
C GLY A 295 -10.35 9.29 -38.44
N ARG A 296 -9.37 9.02 -39.30
CA ARG A 296 -9.10 7.66 -39.86
C ARG A 296 -7.73 7.10 -39.51
N GLY A 297 -6.86 7.91 -38.91
CA GLY A 297 -5.47 7.55 -38.65
C GLY A 297 -4.70 8.66 -37.94
N PHE A 298 -3.46 8.35 -37.58
CA PHE A 298 -2.51 9.29 -36.98
C PHE A 298 -1.56 9.83 -38.06
N TYR A 299 -1.48 11.15 -38.15
CA TYR A 299 -0.64 11.85 -39.13
C TYR A 299 0.43 12.69 -38.41
N PRO A 300 1.66 12.80 -38.96
CA PRO A 300 2.69 13.66 -38.40
C PRO A 300 2.18 15.11 -38.29
N HIS A 301 2.30 15.71 -37.11
CA HIS A 301 1.87 17.08 -36.83
C HIS A 301 3.06 18.01 -36.61
N GLN A 302 4.03 17.57 -35.81
CA GLN A 302 5.22 18.36 -35.51
C GLN A 302 6.41 17.46 -35.19
N THR A 303 7.55 17.75 -35.79
CA THR A 303 8.83 17.17 -35.38
C THR A 303 9.52 18.09 -34.36
N LEU A 304 9.88 17.54 -33.20
CA LEU A 304 10.67 18.23 -32.17
C LEU A 304 12.14 18.30 -32.62
N ARG A 305 13.00 18.93 -31.80
CA ARG A 305 14.39 19.21 -32.18
C ARG A 305 15.12 17.99 -32.76
N ALA A 306 15.73 18.18 -33.93
CA ALA A 306 16.54 17.16 -34.58
C ALA A 306 17.85 16.88 -33.83
N TRP A 307 18.45 15.72 -34.08
CA TRP A 307 19.78 15.31 -33.59
C TRP A 307 19.89 15.13 -32.06
N HIS A 308 18.77 14.94 -31.38
CA HIS A 308 18.73 14.57 -29.96
C HIS A 308 18.41 13.08 -29.78
N ARG A 309 19.04 12.46 -28.77
CA ARG A 309 18.75 11.09 -28.34
C ARG A 309 17.69 11.12 -27.24
N ASP A 310 16.44 11.36 -27.63
CA ASP A 310 15.34 11.48 -26.67
C ASP A 310 14.99 10.10 -26.09
N THR A 311 15.13 9.96 -24.79
CA THR A 311 14.89 8.70 -24.06
C THR A 311 13.44 8.57 -23.62
N HIS A 312 12.80 9.69 -23.25
CA HIS A 312 11.42 9.70 -22.76
C HIS A 312 10.71 11.01 -23.08
N LEU A 313 9.40 10.91 -23.36
CA LEU A 313 8.51 12.06 -23.55
C LEU A 313 7.35 11.93 -22.57
N GLU A 314 7.16 12.94 -21.72
CA GLU A 314 6.10 12.99 -20.71
C GLU A 314 5.17 14.17 -21.01
N PHE A 315 3.92 13.85 -21.33
CA PHE A 315 2.87 14.86 -21.49
C PHE A 315 2.28 15.22 -20.13
N LEU A 316 1.99 16.51 -19.92
CA LEU A 316 1.34 17.03 -18.73
C LEU A 316 0.66 18.37 -19.04
N GLU A 317 -0.05 18.95 -18.07
CA GLU A 317 -0.54 20.33 -18.18
C GLU A 317 0.07 21.19 -17.08
N LEU A 318 0.54 22.38 -17.47
CA LEU A 318 1.16 23.37 -16.59
C LEU A 318 0.38 24.68 -16.68
N GLY A 319 -0.20 25.12 -15.56
CA GLY A 319 -1.03 26.32 -15.51
C GLY A 319 -2.21 26.27 -16.49
N GLY A 320 -2.87 25.11 -16.60
CA GLY A 320 -4.00 24.89 -17.51
C GLY A 320 -3.65 24.81 -19.00
N ARG A 321 -2.36 24.84 -19.36
CA ARG A 321 -1.91 24.70 -20.75
C ARG A 321 -1.17 23.38 -20.98
N PRO A 322 -1.35 22.72 -22.13
CA PRO A 322 -0.60 21.53 -22.47
C PRO A 322 0.91 21.80 -22.50
N ALA A 323 1.68 20.86 -21.97
CA ALA A 323 3.13 20.91 -21.90
C ALA A 323 3.72 19.52 -22.14
N LEU A 324 4.99 19.50 -22.54
CA LEU A 324 5.71 18.28 -22.83
C LEU A 324 7.11 18.37 -22.22
N VAL A 325 7.48 17.41 -21.38
CA VAL A 325 8.84 17.25 -20.88
C VAL A 325 9.55 16.21 -21.73
N VAL A 326 10.70 16.60 -22.28
CA VAL A 326 11.53 15.73 -23.11
C VAL A 326 12.83 15.45 -22.36
N CYS A 327 13.10 14.18 -22.10
CA CYS A 327 14.36 13.69 -21.54
C CYS A 327 15.25 13.19 -22.67
N SER A 328 16.54 13.52 -22.63
CA SER A 328 17.51 13.09 -23.64
C SER A 328 18.83 12.71 -22.96
N GLY A 329 19.54 11.72 -23.49
CA GLY A 329 20.84 11.32 -22.95
C GLY A 329 21.88 12.44 -23.03
N ALA A 330 22.77 12.54 -22.04
CA ALA A 330 23.85 13.54 -21.93
C ALA A 330 23.37 15.01 -21.87
N ARG A 331 22.08 15.26 -21.55
CA ARG A 331 21.49 16.60 -21.55
C ARG A 331 20.49 16.79 -20.40
N ARG A 332 20.17 18.06 -20.12
CA ARG A 332 19.10 18.46 -19.21
C ARG A 332 17.73 18.24 -19.87
N PRO A 333 16.70 17.80 -19.12
CA PRO A 333 15.35 17.75 -19.64
C PRO A 333 14.86 19.12 -20.12
N LEU A 334 14.07 19.13 -21.20
CA LEU A 334 13.52 20.33 -21.79
C LEU A 334 11.99 20.34 -21.66
N VAL A 335 11.44 21.44 -21.16
CA VAL A 335 10.00 21.70 -21.10
C VAL A 335 9.59 22.44 -22.35
N TYR A 336 8.60 21.91 -23.07
CA TYR A 336 7.90 22.58 -24.15
C TYR A 336 6.52 23.01 -23.67
N ARG A 337 6.03 24.14 -24.18
CA ARG A 337 4.66 24.61 -23.98
C ARG A 337 3.91 24.63 -25.30
N TRP A 338 2.63 24.28 -25.24
CA TRP A 338 1.74 24.41 -26.37
C TRP A 338 1.36 25.87 -26.59
N SER A 339 1.64 26.39 -27.79
CA SER A 339 1.29 27.74 -28.23
C SER A 339 1.06 27.74 -29.74
N GLY A 340 -0.03 28.36 -30.19
CA GLY A 340 -0.29 28.50 -31.63
C GLY A 340 -0.37 27.18 -32.41
N GLY A 341 -0.85 26.09 -31.78
CA GLY A 341 -0.98 24.80 -32.45
C GLY A 341 0.30 23.96 -32.52
N VAL A 342 1.38 24.38 -31.85
CA VAL A 342 2.66 23.66 -31.81
C VAL A 342 3.29 23.70 -30.42
N PHE A 343 4.19 22.76 -30.13
CA PHE A 343 5.03 22.74 -28.94
C PHE A 343 6.30 23.57 -29.17
N THR A 344 6.47 24.64 -28.42
CA THR A 344 7.68 25.48 -28.46
C THR A 344 8.52 25.27 -27.19
N PRO A 345 9.86 25.20 -27.29
CA PRO A 345 10.73 25.14 -26.11
C PRO A 345 10.44 26.31 -25.16
N HIS A 346 10.37 26.03 -23.86
CA HIS A 346 10.08 27.03 -22.83
C HIS A 346 11.25 27.21 -21.85
N THR A 347 11.66 26.14 -21.17
CA THR A 347 12.77 26.16 -20.20
C THR A 347 13.37 24.77 -20.08
N ASP A 348 14.65 24.67 -19.76
CA ASP A 348 15.24 23.42 -19.28
C ASP A 348 14.96 23.22 -17.78
N ILE A 349 15.14 21.99 -17.30
CA ILE A 349 15.13 21.65 -15.88
C ILE A 349 16.59 21.66 -15.39
N PRO A 350 16.99 22.65 -14.56
CA PRO A 350 18.38 22.84 -14.18
C PRO A 350 18.84 21.78 -13.16
N HIS A 351 20.16 21.61 -13.04
CA HIS A 351 20.82 20.75 -12.03
C HIS A 351 20.48 19.25 -12.09
N VAL A 352 19.95 18.76 -13.21
CA VAL A 352 19.67 17.32 -13.42
C VAL A 352 20.06 16.87 -14.84
N PRO A 353 21.37 16.72 -15.14
CA PRO A 353 21.78 16.10 -16.40
C PRO A 353 21.48 14.59 -16.37
N ASP A 354 21.44 13.96 -17.55
CA ASP A 354 21.32 12.50 -17.71
C ASP A 354 20.07 11.88 -17.10
N VAL A 355 18.95 12.61 -17.17
CA VAL A 355 17.65 12.06 -16.80
C VAL A 355 17.21 11.08 -17.89
N TYR A 356 16.96 9.84 -17.49
CA TYR A 356 16.47 8.79 -18.37
C TYR A 356 14.98 8.98 -18.70
N ALA A 357 14.17 9.22 -17.68
CA ALA A 357 12.73 9.39 -17.84
C ALA A 357 12.13 10.35 -16.81
N ALA A 358 11.00 10.96 -17.16
CA ALA A 358 10.22 11.80 -16.28
C ALA A 358 8.78 11.26 -16.18
N LYS A 359 8.23 11.20 -14.98
CA LYS A 359 6.82 10.86 -14.75
C LYS A 359 6.18 11.90 -13.86
N HIS A 360 4.99 12.39 -14.23
CA HIS A 360 4.32 13.43 -13.46
C HIS A 360 3.24 12.88 -12.53
N PHE A 361 2.95 13.63 -11.47
CA PHE A 361 1.75 13.45 -10.65
C PHE A 361 1.21 14.79 -10.16
N ARG A 362 -0.06 14.81 -9.75
CA ARG A 362 -0.72 16.00 -9.19
C ARG A 362 -1.05 15.80 -7.72
N LEU A 363 -0.72 16.79 -6.90
CA LEU A 363 -1.02 16.81 -5.48
C LEU A 363 -1.44 18.23 -5.06
N ARG A 364 -2.63 18.36 -4.47
CA ARG A 364 -3.19 19.63 -3.98
C ARG A 364 -3.12 20.78 -5.02
N GLY A 365 -3.44 20.49 -6.28
CA GLY A 365 -3.39 21.46 -7.38
C GLY A 365 -2.00 21.74 -7.96
N HIS A 366 -0.93 21.27 -7.32
CA HIS A 366 0.43 21.39 -7.83
C HIS A 366 0.82 20.20 -8.71
N VAL A 367 1.73 20.44 -9.65
CA VAL A 367 2.29 19.42 -10.54
C VAL A 367 3.71 19.09 -10.09
N PHE A 368 4.00 17.79 -9.99
CA PHE A 368 5.29 17.26 -9.60
C PHE A 368 5.86 16.36 -10.69
N LEU A 369 7.18 16.19 -10.71
CA LEU A 369 7.91 15.26 -11.55
C LEU A 369 8.79 14.33 -10.72
N CYS A 370 8.73 13.04 -11.04
CA CYS A 370 9.73 12.05 -10.69
C CYS A 370 10.72 11.92 -11.84
N LEU A 371 11.96 12.37 -11.63
CA LEU A 371 13.04 12.29 -12.60
C LEU A 371 13.91 11.06 -12.29
N THR A 372 13.95 10.12 -13.23
CA THR A 372 14.69 8.87 -13.12
C THR A 372 16.09 9.05 -13.67
N ARG A 373 17.11 8.58 -12.94
CA ARG A 373 18.49 8.48 -13.40
C ARG A 373 18.99 7.06 -13.18
N PHE A 374 19.85 6.57 -14.07
CA PHE A 374 20.41 5.22 -13.93
C PHE A 374 21.32 5.11 -12.69
N LEU A 375 22.21 6.07 -12.48
CA LEU A 375 23.08 6.18 -11.31
C LEU A 375 23.05 7.60 -10.74
N GLY A 376 23.46 7.75 -9.48
CA GLY A 376 23.38 9.01 -8.74
C GLY A 376 22.01 9.15 -8.07
N ASP A 377 21.44 10.35 -8.09
CA ASP A 377 20.18 10.62 -7.40
C ASP A 377 19.02 10.87 -8.37
N ALA A 378 17.97 10.05 -8.25
CA ALA A 378 16.66 10.40 -8.78
C ALA A 378 16.10 11.58 -8.00
N LYS A 379 15.24 12.40 -8.63
CA LYS A 379 14.74 13.63 -8.02
C LYS A 379 13.22 13.72 -8.08
N VAL A 380 12.63 14.27 -7.04
CA VAL A 380 11.25 14.75 -7.04
C VAL A 380 11.29 16.26 -7.18
N MET A 381 10.58 16.79 -8.16
CA MET A 381 10.52 18.22 -8.47
C MET A 381 9.08 18.72 -8.40
N ARG A 382 8.86 19.98 -8.01
CA ARG A 382 7.56 20.68 -8.00
C ARG A 382 7.58 21.83 -8.99
N TRP A 383 6.49 22.01 -9.73
CA TRP A 383 6.30 23.18 -10.58
C TRP A 383 5.94 24.42 -9.76
N GLU A 384 6.72 25.49 -9.89
CA GLU A 384 6.51 26.77 -9.18
C GLU A 384 6.04 27.91 -10.10
N GLY A 385 5.40 27.57 -11.23
CA GLY A 385 4.80 28.55 -12.14
C GLY A 385 5.67 28.85 -13.37
N SER A 386 6.98 29.01 -13.20
CA SER A 386 7.93 29.26 -14.29
C SER A 386 8.90 28.10 -14.54
N MET A 387 9.27 27.36 -13.49
CA MET A 387 10.23 26.27 -13.56
C MET A 387 9.93 25.17 -12.52
N PHE A 388 10.57 24.03 -12.70
CA PHE A 388 10.58 22.96 -11.71
C PHE A 388 11.68 23.20 -10.67
N ARG A 389 11.33 23.09 -9.38
CA ARG A 389 12.27 23.12 -8.26
C ARG A 389 12.32 21.80 -7.53
N GLU A 390 13.49 21.48 -6.99
CA GLU A 390 13.71 20.24 -6.28
C GLU A 390 13.01 20.21 -4.92
N ILE A 391 12.43 19.07 -4.59
CA ILE A 391 11.77 18.78 -3.32
C ILE A 391 12.58 17.76 -2.53
N GLN A 392 13.05 16.70 -3.20
CA GLN A 392 13.75 15.59 -2.55
C GLN A 392 14.64 14.86 -3.55
N GLN A 393 15.75 14.32 -3.05
CA GLN A 393 16.63 13.40 -3.77
C GLN A 393 16.48 11.98 -3.23
N VAL A 394 16.59 11.00 -4.12
CA VAL A 394 16.42 9.59 -3.80
C VAL A 394 17.51 8.79 -4.53
N PRO A 395 18.40 8.07 -3.80
CA PRO A 395 19.49 7.34 -4.43
C PRO A 395 19.03 6.30 -5.45
N ALA A 396 19.51 6.41 -6.69
CA ALA A 396 19.22 5.48 -7.77
C ALA A 396 20.38 4.49 -7.96
N ARG A 397 20.05 3.20 -8.00
CA ARG A 397 21.04 2.11 -8.11
C ARG A 397 20.72 1.26 -9.34
N GLY A 398 21.11 1.74 -10.51
CA GLY A 398 20.72 1.15 -11.78
C GLY A 398 19.23 1.36 -12.07
N SER A 399 18.70 2.55 -11.81
CA SER A 399 17.26 2.80 -11.90
C SER A 399 16.80 3.15 -13.31
N MET A 400 15.76 2.44 -13.78
CA MET A 400 15.14 2.66 -15.09
C MET A 400 13.69 3.12 -14.98
N ILE A 401 13.13 3.18 -13.77
CA ILE A 401 11.75 3.57 -13.53
C ILE A 401 11.58 4.26 -12.17
N PHE A 402 10.92 5.42 -12.16
CA PHE A 402 10.48 6.12 -10.97
C PHE A 402 9.01 6.52 -11.14
N GLN A 403 8.11 5.61 -10.75
CA GLN A 403 6.71 5.64 -11.16
C GLN A 403 5.80 6.09 -10.01
N PRO A 404 5.15 7.27 -10.10
CA PRO A 404 4.03 7.61 -9.24
C PRO A 404 2.78 6.83 -9.66
N LEU A 405 2.01 6.33 -8.70
CA LEU A 405 0.76 5.60 -8.95
C LEU A 405 -0.21 5.70 -7.78
N THR A 406 -1.48 5.38 -8.04
CA THR A 406 -2.51 5.22 -7.00
C THR A 406 -2.95 3.76 -6.98
N LEU A 407 -2.99 3.16 -5.79
CA LEU A 407 -3.35 1.76 -5.58
C LEU A 407 -4.10 1.61 -4.26
N GLY A 408 -5.29 1.00 -4.30
CA GLY A 408 -6.13 0.83 -3.10
C GLY A 408 -6.50 2.13 -2.40
N GLY A 409 -6.65 3.24 -3.15
CA GLY A 409 -6.91 4.57 -2.58
C GLY A 409 -5.68 5.28 -2.00
N HIS A 410 -4.52 4.60 -1.94
CA HIS A 410 -3.27 5.18 -1.47
C HIS A 410 -2.40 5.65 -2.65
N ARG A 411 -1.65 6.72 -2.44
CA ARG A 411 -0.71 7.26 -3.42
C ARG A 411 0.70 6.82 -3.09
N TYR A 412 1.35 6.20 -4.06
CA TYR A 412 2.71 5.70 -3.94
C TYR A 412 3.61 6.28 -5.02
N VAL A 413 4.91 6.23 -4.77
CA VAL A 413 5.94 6.39 -5.78
C VAL A 413 6.89 5.22 -5.65
N LEU A 414 7.17 4.52 -6.75
CA LEU A 414 8.04 3.34 -6.77
C LEU A 414 9.30 3.62 -7.56
N LEU A 415 10.46 3.46 -6.92
CA LEU A 415 11.77 3.53 -7.58
C LEU A 415 12.28 2.11 -7.81
N GLY A 416 12.33 1.71 -9.08
CA GLY A 416 12.89 0.42 -9.47
C GLY A 416 14.40 0.48 -9.55
N ASN A 417 15.11 -0.52 -9.04
CA ASN A 417 16.57 -0.60 -9.07
C ASN A 417 17.04 -1.95 -9.62
N ASP A 418 18.07 -1.93 -10.47
CA ASP A 418 18.70 -3.13 -11.01
C ASP A 418 19.81 -3.66 -10.07
N PHE A 419 20.44 -2.79 -9.26
CA PHE A 419 21.59 -3.13 -8.39
C PHE A 419 21.28 -3.07 -6.90
N ALA A 420 20.01 -2.87 -6.53
CA ALA A 420 19.52 -2.84 -5.15
C ALA A 420 18.05 -3.23 -5.13
N LEU A 421 17.45 -3.36 -3.95
CA LEU A 421 16.01 -3.56 -3.84
C LEU A 421 15.25 -2.35 -4.40
N SER A 422 14.10 -2.63 -5.02
CA SER A 422 13.19 -1.59 -5.48
C SER A 422 12.48 -0.99 -4.28
N ARG A 423 12.34 0.34 -4.23
CA ARG A 423 11.81 1.04 -3.05
C ARG A 423 10.41 1.56 -3.31
N VAL A 424 9.53 1.35 -2.34
CA VAL A 424 8.14 1.83 -2.33
C VAL A 424 8.03 2.96 -1.33
N PHE A 425 7.57 4.11 -1.81
CA PHE A 425 7.34 5.29 -1.00
C PHE A 425 5.86 5.61 -0.94
N ARG A 426 5.38 5.98 0.25
CA ARG A 426 4.08 6.66 0.40
C ARG A 426 4.28 8.14 0.08
N LEU A 427 3.32 8.71 -0.64
CA LEU A 427 3.33 10.14 -0.97
C LEU A 427 2.77 10.94 0.21
N GLY A 428 3.62 11.75 0.84
CA GLY A 428 3.26 12.65 1.93
C GLY A 428 2.51 13.91 1.47
N PRO A 429 2.00 14.72 2.41
CA PRO A 429 1.10 15.86 2.15
C PRO A 429 1.73 17.00 1.32
N GLU A 430 3.06 17.09 1.23
CA GLU A 430 3.80 18.12 0.47
C GLU A 430 4.57 17.57 -0.74
N GLY A 431 4.34 16.31 -1.09
CA GLY A 431 5.07 15.64 -2.18
C GLY A 431 6.40 15.02 -1.75
N HIS A 432 6.73 15.07 -0.46
CA HIS A 432 7.82 14.28 0.13
C HIS A 432 7.49 12.78 0.08
N LEU A 433 8.52 11.96 -0.14
CA LEU A 433 8.42 10.51 -0.20
C LEU A 433 8.84 9.89 1.12
N GLU A 434 7.92 9.15 1.74
CA GLU A 434 8.14 8.39 2.97
C GLU A 434 8.42 6.92 2.63
N PRO A 435 9.60 6.36 2.96
CA PRO A 435 9.90 4.97 2.69
C PRO A 435 8.93 4.04 3.43
N THR A 436 8.37 3.05 2.76
CA THR A 436 7.37 2.13 3.36
C THR A 436 7.70 0.67 3.22
N GLN A 437 8.27 0.25 2.09
CA GLN A 437 8.57 -1.15 1.79
C GLN A 437 9.67 -1.25 0.74
N GLU A 438 10.38 -2.37 0.74
CA GLU A 438 11.29 -2.76 -0.33
C GLU A 438 10.78 -4.01 -1.06
N LEU A 439 10.95 -4.05 -2.39
CA LEU A 439 10.49 -5.13 -3.25
C LEU A 439 11.67 -5.78 -3.98
N LEU A 440 11.66 -7.12 -3.98
CA LEU A 440 12.59 -7.94 -4.75
C LEU A 440 12.04 -8.17 -6.17
N VAL A 441 12.14 -7.13 -7.01
CA VAL A 441 11.81 -7.20 -8.45
C VAL A 441 13.10 -7.25 -9.25
N PRO A 442 13.35 -8.31 -10.04
CA PRO A 442 14.57 -8.38 -10.85
C PRO A 442 14.49 -7.42 -12.04
N THR A 443 15.37 -6.44 -12.12
CA THR A 443 15.50 -5.48 -13.24
C THR A 443 14.18 -4.82 -13.69
N PRO A 444 13.52 -4.05 -12.81
CA PRO A 444 12.19 -3.50 -13.05
C PRO A 444 12.16 -2.49 -14.22
N ARG A 445 11.09 -2.50 -15.03
CA ARG A 445 10.94 -1.55 -16.17
C ARG A 445 9.64 -0.76 -16.16
N ALA A 446 8.60 -1.27 -15.52
CA ALA A 446 7.31 -0.62 -15.36
C ALA A 446 6.61 -1.14 -14.10
N PHE A 447 5.82 -0.27 -13.48
CA PHE A 447 4.96 -0.57 -12.35
C PHE A 447 3.54 -0.12 -12.71
N VAL A 448 2.60 -1.07 -12.80
CA VAL A 448 1.24 -0.80 -13.29
C VAL A 448 0.22 -1.23 -12.22
N PRO A 449 -0.58 -0.30 -11.67
CA PRO A 449 -1.67 -0.66 -10.78
C PRO A 449 -2.84 -1.26 -11.57
N VAL A 450 -3.46 -2.29 -11.02
CA VAL A 450 -4.63 -2.98 -11.57
C VAL A 450 -5.63 -3.16 -10.45
N THR A 451 -6.91 -2.86 -10.71
CA THR A 451 -7.99 -3.07 -9.75
C THR A 451 -9.01 -4.01 -10.36
N ILE A 452 -9.36 -5.08 -9.63
CA ILE A 452 -10.34 -6.08 -10.03
C ILE A 452 -11.34 -6.24 -8.88
N GLY A 453 -12.52 -5.64 -9.03
CA GLY A 453 -13.49 -5.52 -7.92
C GLY A 453 -12.84 -4.81 -6.72
N HIS A 454 -12.87 -5.44 -5.55
CA HIS A 454 -12.23 -4.93 -4.32
C HIS A 454 -10.74 -5.32 -4.17
N ARG A 455 -10.16 -6.02 -5.15
CA ARG A 455 -8.76 -6.47 -5.10
C ARG A 455 -7.88 -5.51 -5.88
N HIS A 456 -6.77 -5.11 -5.27
CA HIS A 456 -5.81 -4.20 -5.86
C HIS A 456 -4.48 -4.93 -6.06
N PHE A 457 -3.93 -4.85 -7.26
CA PHE A 457 -2.70 -5.50 -7.66
C PHE A 457 -1.72 -4.51 -8.28
N LEU A 458 -0.44 -4.83 -8.18
CA LEU A 458 0.63 -4.12 -8.85
C LEU A 458 1.39 -5.10 -9.74
N VAL A 459 1.40 -4.85 -11.04
CA VAL A 459 2.22 -5.61 -11.99
C VAL A 459 3.56 -4.90 -12.15
N ALA A 460 4.64 -5.62 -11.88
CA ALA A 460 6.01 -5.16 -11.99
C ALA A 460 6.72 -5.91 -13.13
N SER A 461 6.95 -5.21 -14.25
CA SER A 461 7.65 -5.80 -15.40
C SER A 461 9.13 -6.01 -15.09
N SER A 462 9.70 -7.10 -15.61
CA SER A 462 11.09 -7.49 -15.39
C SER A 462 11.79 -7.68 -16.73
N PHE A 463 12.87 -6.91 -16.98
CA PHE A 463 13.63 -7.06 -18.21
C PHE A 463 14.36 -8.41 -18.28
N LYS A 464 15.00 -8.80 -17.17
CA LYS A 464 15.74 -10.04 -17.00
C LYS A 464 15.21 -10.75 -15.76
N GLY A 465 14.24 -11.64 -15.96
CA GLY A 465 13.61 -12.41 -14.89
C GLY A 465 12.11 -12.56 -15.09
N ALA A 466 11.44 -13.09 -14.08
CA ALA A 466 10.00 -13.25 -14.07
C ALA A 466 9.31 -11.90 -13.82
N THR A 467 8.29 -11.59 -14.63
CA THR A 467 7.36 -10.49 -14.35
C THR A 467 6.56 -10.82 -13.10
N GLN A 468 6.53 -9.92 -12.11
CA GLN A 468 5.91 -10.18 -10.81
C GLN A 468 4.61 -9.42 -10.65
N ILE A 469 3.66 -10.02 -9.93
CA ILE A 469 2.39 -9.42 -9.55
C ILE A 469 2.34 -9.41 -8.04
N TYR A 470 2.11 -8.25 -7.46
CA TYR A 470 1.92 -8.06 -6.02
C TYR A 470 0.45 -7.77 -5.74
N ARG A 471 -0.06 -8.29 -4.63
CA ARG A 471 -1.36 -7.93 -4.08
C ARG A 471 -1.15 -6.85 -3.01
N HIS A 472 -1.93 -5.78 -3.09
CA HIS A 472 -2.02 -4.77 -2.05
C HIS A 472 -2.96 -5.28 -0.96
N VAL A 473 -2.46 -5.36 0.26
CA VAL A 473 -3.18 -5.85 1.43
C VAL A 473 -3.08 -4.85 2.56
N THR A 474 -4.12 -4.79 3.39
CA THR A 474 -4.11 -4.04 4.65
C THR A 474 -3.87 -5.03 5.78
N VAL A 475 -2.87 -4.75 6.60
CA VAL A 475 -2.48 -5.53 7.77
C VAL A 475 -2.91 -4.75 9.01
N ASP A 476 -3.68 -5.40 9.88
CA ASP A 476 -3.99 -4.88 11.22
C ASP A 476 -2.84 -5.24 12.17
N LEU A 477 -2.20 -4.22 12.72
CA LEU A 477 -1.07 -4.34 13.66
C LEU A 477 -1.54 -4.61 15.10
N GLY A 478 -2.85 -4.53 15.37
CA GLY A 478 -3.45 -4.83 16.66
C GLY A 478 -4.16 -6.19 16.72
N ALA A 479 -4.06 -6.99 15.64
CA ALA A 479 -4.66 -8.32 15.55
C ALA A 479 -3.88 -9.37 16.34
#